data_AF-A0A067MRR0-F1
#
_entry.id   AF-A0A067MRR0-F1
#
_cell.length_a   1.000
_cell.length_b   1.000
_cell.length_c   1.000
_cell.angle_alpha   90.00
_cell.angle_beta   90.00
_cell.angle_gamma   90.00
#
_symmetry.space_group_name_H-M   'P 1'
#
loop_
_entity.id
_entity.type
_entity.pdbx_description
1 polymer ?
#
loop_
_entity_poly.entity_id
_entity_poly.type
_entity_poly.pdbx_seq_one_letter_code
_entity_poly.pdbx_strand_id
1 'polypeptide(L)'
;MSPSGQGLRDLNDSTPPDFHILFVQEPPWFPTVSGQFVSTSHPSWVTIYPLSPVPNSESSRPCVIMYVNHNLTNPAYFRSRPDIMNSLDAQVVNIHIGPTKVCAYNTYWEGKSHQKMIDIFDTLDLHSLPSIFLGDFNACHHSWAAHPCNHHNSAGTLVRSWMDLNLLRLLNPHRAPTFFDRRRGIRPTCIDLVLANPLLRELCNPQVTIGAVTPFADHARISTELH
;
A
#
# COMPACT_ATOMS: atom_id res chain seq x y z
N MET A 1 23.61 16.73 -4.91
CA MET A 1 22.49 16.65 -3.95
C MET A 1 21.32 16.03 -4.69
N SER A 2 20.88 14.83 -4.29
CA SER A 2 19.85 14.08 -5.02
C SER A 2 18.48 14.75 -4.83
N PRO A 3 17.66 14.96 -5.88
CA PRO A 3 16.35 15.61 -5.77
C PRO A 3 15.31 14.79 -5.00
N SER A 4 15.60 13.52 -4.69
CA SER A 4 14.65 12.57 -4.11
C SER A 4 14.35 12.76 -2.61
N GLY A 5 15.16 13.54 -1.89
CA GLY A 5 15.00 13.75 -0.43
C GLY A 5 13.99 14.84 -0.03
N GLN A 6 13.62 15.73 -0.94
CA GLN A 6 12.70 16.85 -0.67
C GLN A 6 11.23 16.44 -0.80
N GLY A 7 10.90 15.57 -1.76
CA GLY A 7 9.51 15.18 -2.04
C GLY A 7 8.78 14.48 -0.88
N LEU A 8 9.49 13.72 -0.03
CA LEU A 8 8.88 13.07 1.15
C LEU A 8 8.84 13.94 2.41
N ARG A 9 9.71 14.96 2.52
CA ARG A 9 9.56 15.96 3.60
C ARG A 9 8.28 16.76 3.39
N ASP A 10 7.98 17.11 2.14
CA ASP A 10 6.77 17.86 1.79
C ASP A 10 5.49 16.99 1.83
N LEU A 11 5.58 15.68 1.57
CA LEU A 11 4.47 14.73 1.78
C LEU A 11 4.10 14.57 3.26
N ASN A 12 5.05 14.80 4.17
CA ASN A 12 4.87 14.65 5.62
C ASN A 12 4.46 15.97 6.31
N ASP A 13 4.95 17.12 5.87
CA ASP A 13 4.49 18.44 6.36
C ASP A 13 3.09 18.83 5.83
N SER A 14 2.61 18.16 4.78
CA SER A 14 1.27 18.35 4.20
C SER A 14 0.26 17.25 4.55
N THR A 15 0.62 16.27 5.38
CA THR A 15 -0.34 15.31 5.93
C THR A 15 -1.15 16.00 7.04
N PRO A 16 -2.48 16.19 6.87
CA PRO A 16 -3.36 16.63 7.94
C PRO A 16 -3.16 15.79 9.20
N PRO A 17 -3.36 16.36 10.40
CA PRO A 17 -3.31 15.64 11.68
C PRO A 17 -4.30 14.47 11.80
N ASP A 18 -5.17 14.26 10.81
CA ASP A 18 -6.24 13.26 10.79
C ASP A 18 -5.78 11.87 10.30
N PHE A 19 -4.55 11.74 9.79
CA PHE A 19 -4.03 10.44 9.35
C PHE A 19 -3.46 9.64 10.54
N HIS A 20 -3.94 8.40 10.66
CA HIS A 20 -3.57 7.48 11.73
C HIS A 20 -2.41 6.54 11.35
N ILE A 21 -2.42 6.08 10.10
CA ILE A 21 -1.49 5.10 9.55
C ILE A 21 -1.18 5.48 8.10
N LEU A 22 0.10 5.40 7.70
CA LEU A 22 0.55 5.57 6.32
C LEU A 22 1.14 4.26 5.82
N PHE A 23 0.67 3.81 4.67
CA PHE A 23 1.24 2.69 3.94
C PHE A 23 2.00 3.24 2.74
N VAL A 24 3.27 2.85 2.61
CA VAL A 24 4.18 3.40 1.60
C VAL A 24 4.79 2.24 0.82
N GLN A 25 4.73 2.35 -0.51
CA GLN A 25 5.44 1.48 -1.44
C GLN A 25 6.66 2.24 -2.00
N GLU A 26 7.68 1.48 -2.39
CA GLU A 26 9.00 1.97 -2.83
C GLU A 26 9.56 3.09 -1.93
N PRO A 27 9.61 2.90 -0.60
CA PRO A 27 10.06 3.95 0.28
C PRO A 27 11.52 4.32 -0.01
N PRO A 28 11.90 5.59 0.19
CA PRO A 28 13.30 5.95 0.10
C PRO A 28 14.08 5.25 1.21
N TRP A 29 15.28 4.80 0.87
CA TRP A 29 16.22 4.17 1.78
C TRP A 29 17.55 4.89 1.74
N PHE A 30 18.07 5.23 2.92
CA PHE A 30 19.27 6.03 3.07
C PHE A 30 20.34 5.23 3.81
N PRO A 31 21.59 5.22 3.31
CA PRO A 31 22.69 4.65 4.07
C PRO A 31 23.02 5.56 5.25
N THR A 32 23.17 4.96 6.42
CA THR A 32 23.70 5.60 7.63
C THR A 32 25.23 5.59 7.63
N VAL A 33 25.83 6.33 8.56
CA VAL A 33 27.29 6.33 8.76
C VAL A 33 27.88 4.95 9.08
N SER A 34 27.09 4.05 9.66
CA SER A 34 27.48 2.66 9.95
C SER A 34 27.25 1.72 8.76
N GLY A 35 26.80 2.23 7.61
CA GLY A 35 26.46 1.42 6.44
C GLY A 35 25.12 0.68 6.57
N GLN A 36 24.33 0.97 7.61
CA GLN A 36 22.97 0.46 7.72
C GLN A 36 22.01 1.24 6.84
N PHE A 37 21.08 0.58 6.16
CA PHE A 37 20.01 1.26 5.42
C PHE A 37 18.80 1.48 6.32
N VAL A 38 18.32 2.72 6.35
CA VAL A 38 17.11 3.11 7.10
C VAL A 38 16.17 3.88 6.18
N SER A 39 14.87 3.79 6.45
CA SER A 39 13.89 4.65 5.77
C SER A 39 13.74 5.98 6.51
N THR A 40 12.92 6.87 5.95
CA THR A 40 12.61 8.18 6.55
C THR A 40 12.11 8.02 7.98
N SER A 41 12.51 8.94 8.87
CA SER A 41 11.96 9.03 10.23
C SER A 41 11.24 10.37 10.41
N HIS A 42 10.26 10.41 11.30
CA HIS A 42 9.51 11.62 11.63
C HIS A 42 9.13 11.64 13.12
N PRO A 43 9.21 12.79 13.83
CA PRO A 43 8.95 12.86 15.28
C PRO A 43 7.55 12.37 15.72
N SER A 44 6.54 12.59 14.90
CA SER A 44 5.14 12.19 15.18
C SER A 44 4.79 10.76 14.72
N TRP A 45 5.70 10.05 14.05
CA TRP A 45 5.41 8.76 13.43
C TRP A 45 6.43 7.70 13.81
N VAL A 46 5.95 6.50 14.11
CA VAL A 46 6.79 5.32 14.30
C VAL A 46 6.86 4.53 13.00
N THR A 47 8.08 4.31 12.53
CA THR A 47 8.36 3.44 11.39
C THR A 47 8.20 1.97 11.79
N ILE A 48 7.33 1.24 11.10
CA ILE A 48 7.10 -0.19 11.29
C ILE A 48 7.65 -0.93 10.08
N TYR A 49 8.69 -1.72 10.29
CA TYR A 49 9.30 -2.52 9.24
C TYR A 49 8.49 -3.78 8.92
N PRO A 50 8.48 -4.22 7.65
CA PRO A 50 7.68 -5.37 7.21
C PRO A 50 8.23 -6.72 7.65
N LEU A 51 9.53 -6.80 7.95
CA LEU A 51 10.18 -8.02 8.40
C LEU A 51 11.15 -7.77 9.53
N SER A 52 11.42 -8.82 10.30
CA SER A 52 12.40 -8.82 11.37
C SER A 52 13.20 -10.13 11.31
N PRO A 53 14.54 -10.08 11.13
CA PRO A 53 15.35 -8.88 10.95
C PRO A 53 15.15 -8.22 9.57
N VAL A 54 15.38 -6.90 9.48
CA VAL A 54 15.44 -6.18 8.19
C VAL A 54 16.80 -6.44 7.53
N PRO A 55 16.84 -6.92 6.27
CA PRO A 55 18.09 -7.13 5.57
C PRO A 55 18.85 -5.83 5.36
N ASN A 56 20.15 -5.85 5.64
CA ASN A 56 21.01 -4.69 5.47
C ASN A 56 21.81 -4.76 4.16
N SER A 57 21.12 -4.75 3.03
CA SER A 57 21.76 -4.68 1.71
C SER A 57 20.92 -3.85 0.73
N GLU A 58 21.59 -3.17 -0.20
CA GLU A 58 20.94 -2.27 -1.15
C GLU A 58 19.95 -2.99 -2.08
N SER A 59 20.23 -4.24 -2.44
CA SER A 59 19.40 -5.06 -3.33
C SER A 59 18.29 -5.83 -2.62
N SER A 60 18.23 -5.78 -1.29
CA SER A 60 17.24 -6.51 -0.47
C SER A 60 16.49 -5.58 0.46
N ARG A 61 16.33 -4.31 0.06
CA ARG A 61 15.57 -3.33 0.84
C ARG A 61 14.08 -3.62 0.67
N PRO A 62 13.27 -3.52 1.73
CA PRO A 62 11.84 -3.70 1.60
C PRO A 62 11.22 -2.68 0.63
N CYS A 63 10.38 -3.18 -0.26
CA CYS A 63 9.58 -2.39 -1.20
C CYS A 63 8.34 -1.79 -0.53
N VAL A 64 8.03 -2.20 0.70
CA VAL A 64 6.94 -1.64 1.50
C VAL A 64 7.44 -1.18 2.87
N ILE A 65 6.80 -0.16 3.41
CA ILE A 65 6.95 0.25 4.80
C ILE A 65 5.66 0.89 5.28
N MET A 66 5.49 0.95 6.60
CA MET A 66 4.33 1.60 7.19
C MET A 66 4.77 2.53 8.33
N TYR A 67 4.05 3.64 8.47
CA TYR A 67 4.20 4.58 9.56
C TYR A 67 2.91 4.61 10.37
N VAL A 68 3.03 4.56 11.70
CA VAL A 68 1.89 4.68 12.61
C VAL A 68 2.06 5.92 13.45
N ASN A 69 1.01 6.72 13.60
CA ASN A 69 1.04 7.90 14.45
C ASN A 69 1.42 7.48 15.88
N HIS A 70 2.34 8.21 16.51
CA HIS A 70 2.87 7.86 17.84
C HIS A 70 1.77 7.59 18.88
N ASN A 71 0.65 8.32 18.80
CA ASN A 71 -0.49 8.19 19.71
C ASN A 71 -1.26 6.87 19.55
N LEU A 72 -1.01 6.11 18.48
CA LEU A 72 -1.71 4.86 18.14
C LEU A 72 -0.82 3.61 18.23
N THR A 73 0.38 3.76 18.79
CA THR A 73 1.35 2.65 18.89
C THR A 73 1.03 1.64 19.99
N ASN A 74 0.01 1.90 20.81
CA ASN A 74 -0.43 0.94 21.82
C ASN A 74 -0.90 -0.37 21.14
N PRO A 75 -0.41 -1.54 21.57
CA PRO A 75 -0.83 -2.85 21.04
C PRO A 75 -2.34 -3.11 21.04
N ALA A 76 -3.09 -2.41 21.91
CA ALA A 76 -4.55 -2.43 21.92
C ALA A 76 -5.17 -1.90 20.62
N TYR A 77 -4.48 -1.00 19.91
CA TYR A 77 -4.95 -0.40 18.66
C TYR A 77 -4.23 -0.96 17.43
N PHE A 78 -2.99 -1.38 17.59
CA PHE A 78 -2.14 -1.71 16.45
C PHE A 78 -1.21 -2.89 16.73
N ARG A 79 -1.10 -3.84 15.80
CA ARG A 79 -0.13 -4.94 15.90
C ARG A 79 0.44 -5.35 14.54
N SER A 80 1.75 -5.27 14.38
CA SER A 80 2.45 -5.85 13.22
C SER A 80 2.37 -7.38 13.23
N ARG A 81 2.21 -8.00 12.06
CA ARG A 81 2.00 -9.46 11.88
C ARG A 81 3.02 -10.08 10.91
N PRO A 82 4.32 -10.03 11.21
CA PRO A 82 5.33 -10.72 10.41
C PRO A 82 5.16 -12.25 10.44
N ASP A 83 4.43 -12.78 11.43
CA ASP A 83 4.04 -14.19 11.50
C ASP A 83 3.05 -14.60 10.40
N ILE A 84 2.28 -13.66 9.85
CA ILE A 84 1.44 -13.89 8.66
C ILE A 84 2.25 -13.66 7.40
N MET A 85 3.04 -12.59 7.36
CA MET A 85 3.81 -12.22 6.16
C MET A 85 5.11 -11.52 6.52
N ASN A 86 6.23 -12.20 6.27
CA ASN A 86 7.59 -11.70 6.48
C ASN A 86 8.25 -11.49 5.11
N SER A 87 7.87 -10.43 4.39
CA SER A 87 8.20 -10.22 2.97
C SER A 87 8.80 -8.83 2.72
N LEU A 88 9.69 -8.72 1.71
CA LEU A 88 10.17 -7.43 1.21
C LEU A 88 9.06 -6.66 0.51
N ASP A 89 8.14 -7.38 -0.13
CA ASP A 89 7.14 -6.83 -1.05
C ASP A 89 5.77 -6.64 -0.38
N ALA A 90 5.60 -7.09 0.86
CA ALA A 90 4.33 -6.97 1.56
C ALA A 90 4.45 -6.99 3.08
N GLN A 91 3.50 -6.32 3.73
CA GLN A 91 3.41 -6.16 5.18
C GLN A 91 1.98 -6.38 5.64
N VAL A 92 1.81 -7.13 6.73
CA VAL A 92 0.51 -7.35 7.35
C VAL A 92 0.47 -6.76 8.73
N VAL A 93 -0.63 -6.07 9.03
CA VAL A 93 -0.89 -5.49 10.34
C VAL A 93 -2.34 -5.71 10.74
N ASN A 94 -2.57 -5.82 12.05
CA ASN A 94 -3.90 -5.74 12.63
C ASN A 94 -4.13 -4.33 13.19
N ILE A 95 -5.29 -3.76 12.89
CA ILE A 95 -5.74 -2.44 13.35
C ILE A 95 -7.05 -2.66 14.10
N HIS A 96 -7.22 -2.07 15.28
CA HIS A 96 -8.48 -2.10 16.01
C HIS A 96 -9.22 -0.79 15.83
N ILE A 97 -10.47 -0.89 15.37
CA ILE A 97 -11.39 0.22 15.11
C ILE A 97 -12.61 -0.03 15.99
N GLY A 98 -12.65 0.64 17.15
CA GLY A 98 -13.59 0.29 18.22
C GLY A 98 -13.44 -1.18 18.62
N PRO A 99 -14.51 -2.00 18.58
CA PRO A 99 -14.45 -3.43 18.89
C PRO A 99 -13.92 -4.29 17.71
N THR A 100 -13.82 -3.72 16.52
CA THR A 100 -13.55 -4.47 15.29
C THR A 100 -12.05 -4.55 15.04
N LYS A 101 -11.55 -5.76 14.81
CA LYS A 101 -10.18 -6.00 14.38
C LYS A 101 -10.13 -6.14 12.86
N VAL A 102 -9.41 -5.24 12.21
CA VAL A 102 -9.17 -5.22 10.77
C VAL A 102 -7.77 -5.73 10.46
N CYS A 103 -7.64 -6.56 9.43
CA CYS A 103 -6.36 -6.96 8.86
C CYS A 103 -6.05 -6.05 7.65
N ALA A 104 -4.90 -5.40 7.64
CA ALA A 104 -4.46 -4.58 6.52
C ALA A 104 -3.21 -5.18 5.88
N TYR A 105 -3.24 -5.29 4.56
CA TYR A 105 -2.19 -5.80 3.71
C TYR A 105 -1.64 -4.66 2.86
N ASN A 106 -0.43 -4.20 3.17
CA ASN A 106 0.32 -3.26 2.34
C ASN A 106 1.18 -4.05 1.37
N THR A 107 0.99 -3.88 0.06
CA THR A 107 1.63 -4.72 -0.95
C THR A 107 2.23 -3.91 -2.08
N TYR A 108 3.35 -4.38 -2.60
CA TYR A 108 3.97 -3.92 -3.84
C TYR A 108 4.16 -5.13 -4.76
N TRP A 109 3.50 -5.12 -5.92
CA TRP A 109 3.56 -6.23 -6.87
C TRP A 109 4.47 -5.85 -8.01
N GLU A 110 5.67 -6.44 -8.07
CA GLU A 110 6.58 -6.27 -9.20
C GLU A 110 6.14 -7.17 -10.38
N GLY A 111 6.40 -6.76 -11.62
CA GLY A 111 5.87 -7.43 -12.83
C GLY A 111 6.05 -8.95 -12.90
N LYS A 112 7.17 -9.50 -12.40
CA LYS A 112 7.42 -10.97 -12.37
C LYS A 112 6.91 -11.66 -11.11
N SER A 113 6.50 -10.92 -10.08
CA SER A 113 6.11 -11.46 -8.76
C SER A 113 4.60 -11.61 -8.56
N HIS A 114 3.76 -11.25 -9.54
CA HIS A 114 2.31 -11.31 -9.40
C HIS A 114 1.79 -12.70 -9.03
N GLN A 115 2.23 -13.75 -9.74
CA GLN A 115 1.83 -15.12 -9.41
C GLN A 115 2.35 -15.53 -8.03
N LYS A 116 3.58 -15.18 -7.68
CA LYS A 116 4.16 -15.47 -6.36
C LYS A 116 3.35 -14.81 -5.23
N MET A 117 2.90 -13.57 -5.42
CA MET A 117 2.04 -12.89 -4.45
C MET A 117 0.68 -13.57 -4.32
N ILE A 118 0.07 -13.96 -5.43
CA ILE A 118 -1.18 -14.76 -5.43
C ILE A 118 -0.98 -16.07 -4.68
N ASP A 119 0.08 -16.83 -5.00
CA ASP A 119 0.38 -18.11 -4.34
C ASP A 119 0.51 -17.94 -2.83
N ILE A 120 1.13 -16.84 -2.36
CA ILE A 120 1.20 -16.52 -0.93
C ILE A 120 -0.20 -16.25 -0.37
N PHE A 121 -0.98 -15.39 -1.03
CA PHE A 121 -2.34 -15.05 -0.57
C PHE A 121 -3.28 -16.25 -0.55
N ASP A 122 -3.14 -17.19 -1.48
CA ASP A 122 -3.94 -18.41 -1.55
C ASP A 122 -3.68 -19.37 -0.37
N THR A 123 -2.56 -19.19 0.36
CA THR A 123 -2.32 -19.92 1.61
C THR A 123 -2.99 -19.30 2.84
N LEU A 124 -3.56 -18.11 2.71
CA LEU A 124 -4.13 -17.34 3.81
C LEU A 124 -5.67 -17.43 3.80
N ASP A 125 -6.27 -17.46 5.00
CA ASP A 125 -7.71 -17.24 5.14
C ASP A 125 -8.01 -15.73 5.16
N LEU A 126 -8.28 -15.19 3.97
CA LEU A 126 -8.61 -13.77 3.75
C LEU A 126 -10.00 -13.37 4.26
N HIS A 127 -10.80 -14.32 4.76
CA HIS A 127 -12.16 -14.09 5.24
C HIS A 127 -12.30 -14.29 6.76
N SER A 128 -11.22 -14.68 7.44
CA SER A 128 -11.21 -14.80 8.91
C SER A 128 -11.42 -13.48 9.66
N LEU A 129 -11.04 -12.34 9.04
CA LEU A 129 -11.17 -10.99 9.59
C LEU A 129 -11.61 -10.01 8.50
N PRO A 130 -12.28 -8.89 8.84
CA PRO A 130 -12.39 -7.72 7.98
C PRO A 130 -11.01 -7.35 7.43
N SER A 131 -10.87 -7.36 6.10
CA SER A 131 -9.56 -7.22 5.46
C SER A 131 -9.53 -6.16 4.38
N ILE A 132 -8.49 -5.32 4.40
CA ILE A 132 -8.17 -4.33 3.38
C ILE A 132 -6.82 -4.65 2.74
N PHE A 133 -6.77 -4.65 1.41
CA PHE A 133 -5.54 -4.82 0.64
C PHE A 133 -5.28 -3.52 -0.10
N LEU A 134 -4.07 -3.00 0.01
CA LEU A 134 -3.72 -1.70 -0.55
C LEU A 134 -2.27 -1.68 -1.03
N GLY A 135 -2.03 -0.87 -2.05
CA GLY A 135 -0.70 -0.55 -2.55
C GLY A 135 -0.62 -0.60 -4.07
N ASP A 136 0.59 -0.70 -4.59
CA ASP A 136 0.85 -0.72 -6.03
C ASP A 136 0.81 -2.16 -6.54
N PHE A 137 -0.18 -2.44 -7.39
CA PHE A 137 -0.36 -3.75 -8.00
C PHE A 137 0.35 -3.87 -9.34
N ASN A 138 0.89 -2.79 -9.95
CA ASN A 138 1.44 -2.77 -11.32
C ASN A 138 0.58 -3.50 -12.37
N ALA A 139 -0.73 -3.53 -12.15
CA ALA A 139 -1.67 -4.34 -12.90
C ALA A 139 -2.70 -3.43 -13.58
N CYS A 140 -2.84 -3.57 -14.89
CA CYS A 140 -3.78 -2.78 -15.67
C CYS A 140 -4.90 -3.66 -16.20
N HIS A 141 -6.15 -3.34 -15.84
CA HIS A 141 -7.33 -4.05 -16.30
C HIS A 141 -8.48 -3.08 -16.59
N HIS A 142 -9.35 -3.43 -17.55
CA HIS A 142 -10.44 -2.57 -17.98
C HIS A 142 -11.43 -2.23 -16.85
N SER A 143 -11.58 -3.10 -15.86
CA SER A 143 -12.53 -2.89 -14.75
C SER A 143 -12.09 -1.84 -13.73
N TRP A 144 -10.83 -1.40 -13.75
CA TRP A 144 -10.33 -0.31 -12.92
C TRP A 144 -9.55 0.74 -13.72
N ALA A 145 -9.61 0.68 -15.05
CA ALA A 145 -8.89 1.63 -15.89
C ALA A 145 -9.36 3.08 -15.66
N ALA A 146 -8.39 4.00 -15.55
CA ALA A 146 -8.67 5.43 -15.45
C ALA A 146 -9.27 5.99 -16.75
N HIS A 147 -8.92 5.39 -17.88
CA HIS A 147 -9.35 5.78 -19.22
C HIS A 147 -9.66 4.53 -20.08
N PRO A 148 -10.69 4.54 -20.95
CA PRO A 148 -11.04 3.39 -21.79
C PRO A 148 -9.90 2.88 -22.69
N CYS A 149 -8.99 3.77 -23.07
CA CYS A 149 -7.82 3.44 -23.90
C CYS A 149 -6.58 3.01 -23.10
N ASN A 150 -6.62 2.94 -21.77
CA ASN A 150 -5.48 2.39 -21.04
C ASN A 150 -5.29 0.92 -21.44
N HIS A 151 -4.03 0.54 -21.69
CA HIS A 151 -3.68 -0.82 -22.03
C HIS A 151 -4.01 -1.77 -20.89
N HIS A 152 -4.43 -2.99 -21.23
CA HIS A 152 -4.51 -4.10 -20.29
C HIS A 152 -3.22 -4.93 -20.38
N ASN A 153 -2.81 -5.55 -19.27
CA ASN A 153 -1.67 -6.47 -19.24
C ASN A 153 -2.07 -7.81 -18.62
N SER A 154 -1.21 -8.84 -18.78
CA SER A 154 -1.45 -10.17 -18.23
C SER A 154 -1.60 -10.15 -16.70
N ALA A 155 -0.82 -9.29 -16.04
CA ALA A 155 -0.93 -9.00 -14.61
C ALA A 155 -2.34 -8.57 -14.21
N GLY A 156 -2.98 -7.67 -14.97
CA GLY A 156 -4.36 -7.25 -14.73
C GLY A 156 -5.35 -8.40 -14.76
N THR A 157 -5.20 -9.34 -15.69
CA THR A 157 -6.05 -10.54 -15.75
C THR A 157 -5.85 -11.45 -14.54
N LEU A 158 -4.60 -11.62 -14.08
CA LEU A 158 -4.27 -12.42 -12.90
C LEU A 158 -4.87 -11.82 -11.63
N VAL A 159 -4.63 -10.52 -11.40
CA VAL A 159 -5.17 -9.79 -10.25
C VAL A 159 -6.69 -9.82 -10.27
N ARG A 160 -7.31 -9.62 -11.45
CA ARG A 160 -8.77 -9.69 -11.57
C ARG A 160 -9.32 -11.06 -11.19
N SER A 161 -8.69 -12.13 -11.68
CA SER A 161 -9.10 -13.50 -11.35
C SER A 161 -8.96 -13.78 -9.85
N TRP A 162 -7.84 -13.37 -9.26
CA TRP A 162 -7.61 -13.49 -7.81
C TRP A 162 -8.66 -12.73 -6.99
N MET A 163 -9.03 -11.51 -7.40
CA MET A 163 -10.11 -10.75 -6.77
C MET A 163 -11.45 -11.48 -6.82
N ASP A 164 -11.82 -12.02 -7.99
CA ASP A 164 -13.11 -12.71 -8.17
C ASP A 164 -13.17 -14.00 -7.34
N LEU A 165 -12.09 -14.77 -7.29
CA LEU A 165 -11.99 -16.00 -6.49
C LEU A 165 -12.10 -15.72 -4.98
N ASN A 166 -11.53 -14.61 -4.51
CA ASN A 166 -11.52 -14.22 -3.09
C ASN A 166 -12.65 -13.23 -2.73
N LEU A 167 -13.65 -13.06 -3.61
CA LEU A 167 -14.80 -12.16 -3.41
C LEU A 167 -14.40 -10.73 -3.02
N LEU A 168 -13.22 -10.27 -3.47
CA LEU A 168 -12.70 -8.96 -3.16
C LEU A 168 -13.39 -7.90 -4.02
N ARG A 169 -13.65 -6.76 -3.42
CA ARG A 169 -14.24 -5.60 -4.10
C ARG A 169 -13.23 -4.48 -4.19
N LEU A 170 -13.11 -3.93 -5.39
CA LEU A 170 -12.40 -2.69 -5.64
C LEU A 170 -13.14 -1.54 -4.95
N LEU A 171 -12.40 -0.73 -4.20
CA LEU A 171 -12.91 0.46 -3.53
C LEU A 171 -12.50 1.76 -4.22
N ASN A 172 -11.51 1.71 -5.13
CA ASN A 172 -11.09 2.89 -5.89
C ASN A 172 -12.29 3.58 -6.57
N PRO A 173 -12.36 4.92 -6.53
CA PRO A 173 -13.31 5.67 -7.34
C PRO A 173 -13.21 5.31 -8.82
N HIS A 174 -14.36 5.20 -9.48
CA HIS A 174 -14.43 4.83 -10.89
C HIS A 174 -13.68 5.84 -11.78
N ARG A 175 -12.83 5.34 -12.67
CA ARG A 175 -12.01 6.12 -13.63
C ARG A 175 -11.07 7.13 -12.97
N ALA A 176 -10.67 6.91 -11.72
CA ALA A 176 -9.69 7.76 -11.06
C ALA A 176 -8.26 7.22 -11.31
N PRO A 177 -7.37 8.02 -11.91
CA PRO A 177 -5.97 7.63 -12.10
C PRO A 177 -5.18 7.70 -10.79
N THR A 178 -4.26 6.76 -10.64
CA THR A 178 -3.32 6.71 -9.51
C THR A 178 -1.88 6.89 -9.94
N PHE A 179 -1.56 6.65 -11.21
CA PHE A 179 -0.22 6.79 -11.77
C PHE A 179 -0.19 7.70 -12.99
N PHE A 180 0.80 8.59 -13.03
CA PHE A 180 0.95 9.66 -14.01
C PHE A 180 2.37 9.63 -14.58
N ASP A 181 2.53 8.86 -15.65
CA ASP A 181 3.80 8.78 -16.37
C ASP A 181 4.25 10.18 -16.83
N ARG A 182 5.52 10.51 -16.56
CA ARG A 182 6.10 11.82 -16.88
C ARG A 182 6.38 11.99 -18.38
N ARG A 183 6.33 10.92 -19.17
CA ARG A 183 6.53 10.96 -20.62
C ARG A 183 5.31 11.59 -21.29
N ARG A 184 5.57 12.55 -22.18
CA ARG A 184 4.52 13.25 -22.94
C ARG A 184 3.68 12.26 -23.75
N GLY A 185 2.36 12.46 -23.72
CA GLY A 185 1.40 11.69 -24.51
C GLY A 185 0.99 10.35 -23.89
N ILE A 186 1.56 9.97 -22.74
CA ILE A 186 1.10 8.81 -22.00
C ILE A 186 -0.09 9.22 -21.13
N ARG A 187 -1.16 8.44 -21.19
CA ARG A 187 -2.36 8.68 -20.40
C ARG A 187 -2.15 8.14 -18.98
N PRO A 188 -2.63 8.86 -17.95
CA PRO A 188 -2.63 8.34 -16.59
C PRO A 188 -3.33 6.97 -16.49
N THR A 189 -2.84 6.11 -15.59
CA THR A 189 -3.36 4.76 -15.34
C THR A 189 -3.79 4.62 -13.88
N CYS A 190 -4.51 3.54 -13.58
CA CYS A 190 -4.81 3.14 -12.20
C CYS A 190 -4.12 1.79 -11.97
N ILE A 191 -3.06 1.79 -11.16
CA ILE A 191 -2.28 0.60 -10.80
C ILE A 191 -2.18 0.42 -9.28
N ASP A 192 -2.46 1.47 -8.52
CA ASP A 192 -2.57 1.44 -7.08
C ASP A 192 -4.02 1.11 -6.71
N LEU A 193 -4.25 0.00 -6.04
CA LEU A 193 -5.59 -0.50 -5.75
C LEU A 193 -5.84 -0.53 -4.25
N VAL A 194 -7.08 -0.28 -3.88
CA VAL A 194 -7.63 -0.55 -2.55
C VAL A 194 -8.76 -1.56 -2.72
N LEU A 195 -8.59 -2.73 -2.12
CA LEU A 195 -9.50 -3.84 -2.19
C LEU A 195 -9.99 -4.19 -0.79
N ALA A 196 -11.23 -4.65 -0.70
CA ALA A 196 -11.81 -5.09 0.56
C ALA A 196 -12.52 -6.42 0.40
N ASN A 197 -12.41 -7.26 1.44
CA ASN A 197 -13.28 -8.42 1.56
C ASN A 197 -14.71 -7.98 1.99
N PRO A 198 -15.71 -8.87 1.90
CA PRO A 198 -17.09 -8.53 2.26
C PRO A 198 -17.24 -8.03 3.71
N LEU A 199 -16.53 -8.66 4.65
CA LEU A 199 -16.61 -8.32 6.08
C LEU A 199 -16.19 -6.88 6.38
N LEU A 200 -15.12 -6.38 5.74
CA LEU A 200 -14.71 -4.99 5.93
C LEU A 200 -15.77 -4.02 5.44
N ARG A 201 -16.42 -4.33 4.32
CA ARG A 201 -17.48 -3.46 3.78
C ARG A 201 -18.68 -3.38 4.70
N GLU A 202 -19.06 -4.52 5.29
CA GLU A 202 -20.20 -4.62 6.20
C GLU A 202 -19.92 -3.96 7.55
N LEU A 203 -18.71 -4.12 8.09
CA LEU A 203 -18.40 -3.72 9.46
C LEU A 203 -17.69 -2.37 9.59
N CYS A 204 -17.04 -1.88 8.53
CA CYS A 204 -16.21 -0.68 8.59
C CYS A 204 -16.52 0.37 7.51
N ASN A 205 -17.50 0.12 6.64
CA ASN A 205 -17.97 1.01 5.57
C ASN A 205 -16.87 1.88 4.91
N PRO A 206 -15.84 1.27 4.31
CA PRO A 206 -14.63 1.97 3.89
C PRO A 206 -14.92 3.01 2.79
N GLN A 207 -14.42 4.23 2.97
CA GLN A 207 -14.49 5.30 1.98
C GLN A 207 -13.10 5.58 1.41
N VAL A 208 -12.96 5.54 0.08
CA VAL A 208 -11.68 5.75 -0.61
C VAL A 208 -11.72 7.02 -1.43
N THR A 209 -10.71 7.86 -1.25
CA THR A 209 -10.47 9.05 -2.06
C THR A 209 -9.09 9.00 -2.70
N ILE A 210 -8.98 9.47 -3.94
CA ILE A 210 -7.71 9.62 -4.65
C ILE A 210 -7.42 11.11 -4.74
N GLY A 211 -6.29 11.51 -4.16
CA GLY A 211 -5.83 12.89 -4.13
C GLY A 211 -5.18 13.33 -5.43
N ALA A 212 -4.71 14.57 -5.45
CA ALA A 212 -3.87 15.06 -6.52
C ALA A 212 -2.45 14.49 -6.41
N VAL A 213 -1.77 14.37 -7.55
CA VAL A 213 -0.35 14.06 -7.61
C VAL A 213 0.44 15.25 -7.08
N THR A 214 1.46 14.98 -6.27
CA THR A 214 2.40 16.02 -5.83
C THR A 214 3.49 16.20 -6.89
N PRO A 215 4.13 17.38 -7.00
CA PRO A 215 5.14 17.63 -8.05
C PRO A 215 6.32 16.66 -8.08
N PHE A 216 6.55 15.92 -6.99
CA PHE A 216 7.71 15.05 -6.81
C PHE A 216 7.39 13.56 -6.93
N ALA A 217 6.11 13.18 -6.90
CA ALA A 217 5.64 11.82 -7.11
C ALA A 217 4.96 11.71 -8.48
N ASP A 218 5.02 10.53 -9.09
CA ASP A 218 4.19 10.13 -10.24
C ASP A 218 2.97 9.30 -9.81
N HIS A 219 2.91 8.90 -8.54
CA HIS A 219 1.73 8.30 -7.93
C HIS A 219 0.90 9.34 -7.15
N ALA A 220 -0.42 9.21 -7.23
CA ALA A 220 -1.38 9.97 -6.44
C ALA A 220 -1.56 9.31 -5.07
N ARG A 221 -1.68 10.13 -4.02
CA ARG A 221 -2.01 9.64 -2.68
C ARG A 221 -3.43 9.06 -2.67
N ILE A 222 -3.59 7.87 -2.10
CA ILE A 222 -4.90 7.29 -1.80
C ILE A 222 -5.16 7.40 -0.29
N SER A 223 -6.36 7.83 0.07
CA SER A 223 -6.79 7.93 1.47
C SER A 223 -8.00 7.04 1.68
N THR A 224 -7.99 6.26 2.75
CA THR A 224 -9.10 5.38 3.15
C THR A 224 -9.56 5.74 4.55
N GLU A 225 -10.86 6.00 4.71
CA GLU A 225 -11.52 6.19 6.00
C GLU A 225 -12.35 4.95 6.33
N LEU A 226 -12.27 4.51 7.59
CA LEU A 226 -12.98 3.35 8.12
C LEU A 226 -13.85 3.83 9.28
N HIS A 227 -15.13 3.46 9.28
CA HIS A 227 -16.16 3.94 10.21
C HIS A 227 -16.73 2.83 11.09
#